data_AF-R4X4D9-F1
#
_entry.id   AF-R4X4D9-F1
#
_cell.length_a   1.000
_cell.length_b   1.000
_cell.length_c   1.000
_cell.angle_alpha   90.00
_cell.angle_beta   90.00
_cell.angle_gamma   90.00
#
_symmetry.space_group_name_H-M   'P 1'
#
loop_
_entity.id
_entity.type
_entity.pdbx_description
1 polymer ?
#
loop_
_entity_poly.entity_id
_entity_poly.type
_entity_poly.pdbx_seq_one_letter_code
_entity_poly.pdbx_strand_id
1 'polypeptide(L)'
;MPKTTPTSGAGSHEGFDIYASYVVNATGLHIGTLKVVRKRDKRVLYPFDGCETIGPFESSEDARRAAEALGLRIVAADIANPER
;
A
#
# COMPACT_ATOMS: atom_id res chain seq x y z
N MET A 1 24.18 4.31 -0.23
CA MET A 1 22.84 4.47 -0.83
C MET A 1 22.23 3.09 -1.02
N PRO A 2 21.03 2.78 -0.50
CA PRO A 2 20.27 1.67 -1.03
C PRO A 2 19.15 2.22 -1.92
N LYS A 3 19.25 1.93 -3.23
CA LYS A 3 18.11 2.02 -4.14
C LYS A 3 17.33 0.72 -3.96
N THR A 4 16.25 0.75 -3.18
CA THR A 4 15.32 -0.37 -3.10
C THR A 4 14.54 -0.43 -4.41
N THR A 5 14.85 -1.43 -5.22
CA THR A 5 14.11 -1.78 -6.44
C THR A 5 12.67 -2.12 -6.05
N PRO A 6 11.64 -1.48 -6.62
CA PRO A 6 10.27 -1.92 -6.38
C PRO A 6 10.04 -3.21 -7.19
N THR A 7 10.13 -4.36 -6.52
CA THR A 7 9.59 -5.61 -7.03
C THR A 7 8.07 -5.51 -6.98
N SER A 8 7.49 -5.05 -8.10
CA SER A 8 6.05 -4.95 -8.32
C SER A 8 5.39 -6.33 -8.31
N GLY A 9 4.98 -6.80 -7.13
CA GLY A 9 3.88 -7.74 -6.99
C GLY A 9 2.58 -6.95 -7.04
N ALA A 10 2.22 -6.43 -8.22
CA ALA A 10 1.04 -5.60 -8.41
C ALA A 10 -0.22 -6.49 -8.48
N GLY A 11 -0.88 -6.68 -7.35
CA GLY A 11 -2.29 -7.08 -7.36
C GLY A 11 -3.09 -5.99 -8.06
N SER A 12 -3.47 -6.22 -9.32
CA SER A 12 -4.31 -5.29 -10.08
C SER A 12 -5.76 -5.71 -9.87
N HIS A 13 -6.50 -4.94 -9.08
CA HIS A 13 -7.96 -4.99 -9.16
C HIS A 13 -8.39 -4.17 -10.37
N GLU A 14 -9.40 -4.61 -11.12
CA GLU A 14 -9.84 -3.92 -12.34
C GLU A 14 -10.16 -2.45 -12.03
N GLY A 15 -9.45 -1.51 -12.65
CA GLY A 15 -9.59 -0.08 -12.39
C GLY A 15 -8.70 0.52 -11.29
N PHE A 16 -7.81 -0.25 -10.64
CA PHE A 16 -6.90 0.25 -9.60
C PHE A 16 -5.44 -0.18 -9.84
N ASP A 17 -4.50 0.61 -9.33
CA ASP A 17 -3.09 0.24 -9.17
C ASP A 17 -2.76 0.21 -7.67
N ILE A 18 -2.29 -0.93 -7.19
CA ILE A 18 -1.86 -1.15 -5.80
C ILE A 18 -0.36 -1.39 -5.79
N TYR A 19 0.39 -0.54 -5.09
CA TYR A 19 1.82 -0.66 -4.89
C TYR A 19 2.09 -0.91 -3.40
N ALA A 20 2.31 -2.18 -3.04
CA ALA A 20 2.69 -2.58 -1.70
C ALA A 20 4.19 -2.85 -1.63
N SER A 21 4.86 -2.30 -0.62
CA SER A 21 6.29 -2.49 -0.37
C SER A 21 6.56 -2.32 1.13
N TYR A 22 7.82 -2.24 1.52
CA TYR A 22 8.23 -1.95 2.89
C TYR A 22 9.50 -1.09 2.91
N VAL A 23 9.71 -0.40 4.03
CA VAL A 23 10.96 0.29 4.38
C VAL A 23 11.43 -0.20 5.73
N VAL A 24 12.73 -0.13 6.01
CA VAL A 24 13.30 -0.48 7.32
C VAL A 24 13.51 0.81 8.09
N ASN A 25 13.00 0.87 9.32
CA ASN A 25 13.17 2.03 10.18
C ASN A 25 14.53 2.02 10.90
N ALA A 26 14.83 3.06 11.67
CA ALA A 26 16.10 3.18 12.40
C ALA A 26 16.31 2.10 13.47
N THR A 27 15.26 1.43 13.94
CA THR A 27 15.33 0.33 14.91
C THR A 27 15.47 -1.04 14.24
N GLY A 28 15.58 -1.10 12.91
CA GLY A 28 15.70 -2.35 12.15
C GLY A 28 14.37 -3.06 11.90
N LEU A 29 13.23 -2.46 12.25
CA LEU A 29 11.90 -3.02 12.01
C LEU A 29 11.35 -2.58 10.64
N HIS A 30 10.52 -3.42 10.06
CA HIS A 30 9.92 -3.23 8.75
C HIS A 30 8.59 -2.47 8.87
N ILE A 31 8.47 -1.39 8.10
CA ILE A 31 7.26 -0.59 7.96
C ILE A 31 6.69 -0.84 6.57
N GLY A 32 5.45 -1.31 6.49
CA GLY A 32 4.73 -1.44 5.23
C GLY A 32 4.51 -0.07 4.59
N THR A 33 4.77 0.02 3.29
CA THR A 33 4.46 1.19 2.47
C THR A 33 3.44 0.81 1.42
N LEU A 34 2.46 1.67 1.21
CA LEU A 34 1.36 1.41 0.30
C LEU A 34 1.09 2.66 -0.53
N LYS A 35 0.76 2.45 -1.81
CA LYS A 35 0.13 3.45 -2.66
C LYS A 35 -1.02 2.80 -3.41
N VAL A 36 -2.20 3.40 -3.34
CA VAL A 36 -3.38 2.95 -4.07
C VAL A 36 -3.84 4.08 -5.00
N VAL A 37 -3.98 3.79 -6.29
CA VAL A 37 -4.42 4.75 -7.30
C VAL A 37 -5.64 4.20 -8.02
N ARG A 38 -6.71 5.00 -8.08
CA ARG A 38 -7.89 4.69 -8.90
C ARG A 38 -7.64 5.15 -10.34
N LYS A 39 -7.67 4.23 -11.30
CA LYS A 39 -7.35 4.50 -12.71
C LYS A 39 -8.37 5.40 -13.39
N ARG A 40 -9.65 5.33 -12.97
CA ARG A 40 -10.78 6.06 -13.56
C ARG A 40 -10.56 7.57 -13.59
N ASP A 41 -10.10 8.13 -12.48
CA ASP A 41 -9.91 9.58 -12.26
C ASP A 41 -8.49 9.94 -11.82
N LYS A 42 -7.56 8.97 -11.90
CA LYS A 42 -6.14 9.11 -11.50
C LYS A 42 -5.95 9.59 -10.04
N ARG A 43 -6.96 9.41 -9.20
CA ARG A 43 -6.92 9.81 -7.80
C ARG A 43 -6.09 8.83 -6.98
N VAL A 44 -5.26 9.38 -6.11
CA VAL A 44 -4.55 8.63 -5.08
C VAL A 44 -5.53 8.42 -3.92
N LEU A 45 -5.86 7.16 -3.62
CA LEU A 45 -6.70 6.80 -2.48
C LEU A 45 -5.86 6.59 -1.21
N TYR A 46 -4.58 6.25 -1.39
CA TYR A 46 -3.63 6.08 -0.30
C TYR A 46 -2.20 6.40 -0.78
N PRO A 47 -1.35 7.06 0.03
CA PRO A 47 -1.64 7.58 1.37
C PRO A 47 -2.54 8.84 1.33
N PHE A 48 -3.21 9.12 2.44
CA PHE A 48 -3.93 10.37 2.70
C PHE A 48 -3.42 10.97 4.01
N ASP A 49 -3.68 12.27 4.22
CA ASP A 49 -3.22 12.96 5.42
C ASP A 49 -3.82 12.32 6.68
N GLY A 50 -2.97 11.95 7.63
CA GLY A 50 -3.37 11.23 8.84
C GLY A 50 -3.51 9.71 8.72
N CYS A 51 -3.10 9.09 7.61
CA CYS A 51 -3.11 7.63 7.52
C CYS A 51 -2.12 6.99 8.52
N GLU A 52 -2.54 5.91 9.18
CA GLU A 52 -1.70 5.19 10.13
C GLU A 52 -0.52 4.49 9.43
N THR A 53 0.56 4.33 10.18
CA THR A 53 1.72 3.57 9.71
C THR A 53 1.40 2.08 9.72
N ILE A 54 1.77 1.37 8.66
CA ILE A 54 1.53 -0.08 8.56
C ILE A 54 2.71 -0.79 9.26
N GLY A 55 2.54 -1.14 10.54
CA GLY A 55 3.57 -1.80 11.35
C GLY A 55 3.93 -1.01 12.62
N PRO A 56 5.10 -1.26 13.24
CA PRO A 56 6.25 -2.02 12.72
C PRO A 56 6.10 -3.55 12.76
N PHE A 57 6.83 -4.23 11.87
CA PHE A 57 6.93 -5.70 11.78
C PHE A 57 8.37 -6.17 11.88
N GLU A 58 8.58 -7.38 12.40
CA GLU A 58 9.91 -8.01 12.47
C GLU A 58 10.36 -8.61 11.13
N SER A 59 9.43 -8.81 10.19
CA SER A 59 9.68 -9.43 8.89
C SER A 59 9.23 -8.50 7.75
N SER A 60 10.05 -8.43 6.71
CA SER A 60 9.75 -7.72 5.47
C SER A 60 8.53 -8.28 4.74
N GLU A 61 8.34 -9.60 4.82
CA GLU A 61 7.21 -10.26 4.16
C GLU A 61 5.90 -9.90 4.87
N ASP A 62 5.89 -9.86 6.20
CA ASP A 62 4.72 -9.42 6.98
C ASP A 62 4.36 -7.95 6.69
N ALA A 63 5.36 -7.07 6.62
CA ALA A 63 5.15 -5.67 6.26
C ALA A 63 4.53 -5.53 4.85
N ARG A 64 5.03 -6.29 3.87
CA ARG A 64 4.48 -6.28 2.51
C ARG A 64 3.06 -6.85 2.46
N ARG A 65 2.81 -7.98 3.13
CA ARG A 65 1.48 -8.61 3.18
C ARG A 65 0.46 -7.71 3.87
N ALA A 66 0.84 -7.04 4.95
CA ALA A 66 -0.02 -6.06 5.62
C ALA A 66 -0.36 -4.87 4.71
N ALA A 67 0.63 -4.35 3.98
CA ALA A 67 0.42 -3.28 3.01
C ALA A 67 -0.51 -3.73 1.86
N GLU A 68 -0.31 -4.93 1.32
CA GLU A 68 -1.17 -5.50 0.26
C GLU A 68 -2.61 -5.70 0.76
N ALA A 69 -2.79 -6.29 1.94
CA ALA A 69 -4.10 -6.50 2.54
C ALA A 69 -4.84 -5.17 2.79
N LEU A 70 -4.13 -4.13 3.24
CA LEU A 70 -4.71 -2.80 3.38
C LEU A 70 -5.12 -2.21 2.03
N GLY A 71 -4.29 -2.35 0.99
CA GLY A 71 -4.60 -1.90 -0.36
C GLY A 71 -5.89 -2.52 -0.90
N LEU A 72 -6.04 -3.83 -0.72
CA LEU A 72 -7.25 -4.56 -1.12
C LEU A 72 -8.50 -4.08 -0.35
N ARG A 73 -8.36 -3.81 0.96
CA ARG A 73 -9.46 -3.27 1.78
C ARG A 73 -9.90 -1.88 1.31
N ILE A 74 -8.95 -1.02 0.93
CA ILE A 74 -9.23 0.32 0.42
C ILE A 74 -9.96 0.24 -0.92
N VAL A 75 -9.49 -0.62 -1.83
CA VAL A 75 -10.16 -0.84 -3.12
C VAL A 75 -11.58 -1.39 -2.92
N ALA A 76 -11.75 -2.39 -2.04
CA ALA A 76 -13.07 -2.93 -1.74
C ALA A 76 -14.02 -1.86 -1.14
N ALA A 77 -13.51 -0.99 -0.28
CA ALA A 77 -14.28 0.12 0.29
C ALA A 77 -14.67 1.17 -0.77
N ASP A 78 -13.77 1.52 -1.69
CA ASP A 78 -14.05 2.44 -2.80
C ASP A 78 -15.11 1.89 -3.76
N ILE A 79 -15.03 0.59 -4.09
CA ILE A 79 -16.03 -0.09 -4.92
C ILE A 79 -17.39 -0.15 -4.23
N ALA A 80 -17.42 -0.42 -2.91
CA ALA A 80 -18.65 -0.49 -2.14
C ALA A 80 -19.32 0.88 -1.95
N ASN A 81 -18.53 1.96 -1.90
CA ASN A 81 -19.02 3.32 -1.73
C ASN A 81 -18.39 4.28 -2.75
N PRO A 82 -18.79 4.17 -4.04
CA PRO A 82 -18.27 5.08 -5.06
C PRO A 82 -18.71 6.51 -4.73
N GLU A 83 -17.75 7.42 -4.62
CA GLU A 83 -18.05 8.85 -4.53
C GLU A 83 -18.86 9.26 -5.77
N ARG A 84 -20.04 9.87 -5.56
CA ARG A 84 -20.97 10.31 -6.62
C ARG A 84 -20.41 11.48 -7.43
#